data_AF-A0A5C7LXE2-F1
#
_entry.id   AF-A0A5C7LXE2-F1
#
_cell.length_a   1.000
_cell.length_b   1.000
_cell.length_c   1.000
_cell.angle_alpha   90.00
_cell.angle_beta   90.00
_cell.angle_gamma   90.00
#
_symmetry.space_group_name_H-M   'P 1'
#
loop_
_entity.id
_entity.type
_entity.pdbx_description
1 polymer ?
#
loop_
_entity_poly.entity_id
_entity_poly.type
_entity_poly.pdbx_seq_one_letter_code
_entity_poly.pdbx_strand_id
1 'polypeptide(L)'
;MSDEYSESEDGSVSGSDDVTASQVGAGEAQTVPDDPLDVFTWKLNYRPVSAFANGHYEARVIIGENTVIRSGTTAAEVIGLIREQAAKALEKIES
;
A
#
# COMPACT_ATOMS: atom_id res chain seq x y z
N MET A 1 -40.88 -36.64 -7.80
CA MET A 1 -42.02 -36.19 -6.98
C MET A 1 -41.46 -35.14 -6.03
N SER A 2 -41.50 -33.83 -6.28
CA SER A 2 -42.23 -33.05 -7.28
C SER A 2 -41.38 -31.85 -7.69
N ASP A 3 -41.34 -31.59 -8.99
CA ASP A 3 -41.01 -30.32 -9.61
C ASP A 3 -42.06 -29.26 -9.21
N GLU A 4 -41.65 -28.04 -8.87
CA GLU A 4 -42.60 -26.92 -8.79
C GLU A 4 -41.97 -25.58 -9.26
N TYR A 5 -42.37 -25.23 -10.49
CA TYR A 5 -42.62 -23.92 -11.14
C TYR A 5 -41.53 -22.85 -11.33
N SER A 6 -41.31 -22.59 -12.63
CA SER A 6 -40.73 -21.40 -13.24
C SER A 6 -41.71 -20.21 -13.22
N GLU A 7 -41.17 -19.00 -13.14
CA GLU A 7 -41.78 -17.83 -13.77
C GLU A 7 -40.69 -16.99 -14.45
N SER A 8 -40.98 -16.57 -15.68
CA SER A 8 -40.12 -15.81 -16.58
C SER A 8 -40.69 -14.40 -16.69
N GLU A 9 -39.84 -13.36 -16.70
CA GLU A 9 -40.19 -12.09 -17.34
C GLU A 9 -39.08 -11.63 -18.28
N ASP A 10 -39.47 -11.49 -19.55
CA ASP A 10 -38.76 -10.87 -20.65
C ASP A 10 -38.86 -9.35 -20.54
N GLY A 11 -37.75 -8.65 -20.76
CA GLY A 11 -37.68 -7.19 -20.67
C GLY A 11 -36.62 -6.62 -21.59
N SER A 12 -36.82 -6.79 -22.90
CA SER A 12 -36.08 -6.06 -23.94
C SER A 12 -36.21 -4.55 -23.77
N VAL A 13 -35.09 -3.84 -23.59
CA VAL A 13 -34.98 -2.42 -23.95
C VAL A 13 -33.76 -2.26 -24.85
N SER A 14 -34.03 -2.21 -26.15
CA SER A 14 -33.08 -1.83 -27.19
C SER A 14 -33.12 -0.31 -27.36
N GLY A 15 -31.96 0.34 -27.41
CA GLY A 15 -31.79 1.64 -28.06
C GLY A 15 -31.03 2.70 -27.28
N SER A 16 -29.74 2.85 -27.60
CA SER A 16 -29.09 4.15 -27.87
C SER A 16 -27.71 3.89 -28.47
N ASP A 17 -27.61 4.04 -29.78
CA ASP A 17 -26.36 4.35 -30.48
C ASP A 17 -25.73 5.61 -29.84
N ASP A 18 -24.51 5.52 -29.31
CA ASP A 18 -23.65 6.69 -29.13
C ASP A 18 -22.19 6.36 -29.50
N VAL A 19 -21.89 6.72 -30.74
CA VAL A 19 -20.69 7.38 -31.26
C VAL A 19 -19.38 7.23 -30.45
N THR A 20 -18.46 6.45 -31.00
CA THR A 20 -16.99 6.55 -30.91
C THR A 20 -16.37 7.32 -29.74
N ALA A 21 -15.60 6.59 -28.92
CA ALA A 21 -14.33 7.12 -28.41
C ALA A 21 -13.25 6.03 -28.50
N SER A 22 -12.50 6.07 -29.60
CA SER A 22 -11.09 5.67 -29.53
C SER A 22 -10.41 6.63 -28.55
N GLN A 23 -10.39 6.30 -27.26
CA GLN A 23 -9.53 6.99 -26.30
C GLN A 23 -8.34 6.11 -25.98
N VAL A 24 -7.26 6.43 -26.68
CA VAL A 24 -5.88 6.22 -26.28
C VAL A 24 -5.72 6.55 -24.79
N GLY A 25 -5.15 5.61 -24.04
CA GLY A 25 -4.38 5.84 -22.81
C GLY A 25 -5.04 6.67 -21.72
N ALA A 26 -5.57 6.01 -20.70
CA ALA A 26 -5.44 6.53 -19.35
C ALA A 26 -4.46 5.58 -18.66
N GLY A 27 -3.18 5.96 -18.65
CA GLY A 27 -2.24 5.37 -17.70
C GLY A 27 -2.91 5.45 -16.33
N GLU A 28 -2.99 4.31 -15.64
CA GLU A 28 -3.30 4.31 -14.22
C GLU A 28 -2.43 5.40 -13.61
N ALA A 29 -3.07 6.46 -13.13
CA ALA A 29 -2.38 7.44 -12.30
C ALA A 29 -1.76 6.60 -11.19
N GLN A 30 -0.44 6.44 -11.22
CA GLN A 30 0.27 5.82 -10.12
C GLN A 30 -0.03 6.73 -8.94
N THR A 31 -0.97 6.32 -8.10
CA THR A 31 -1.32 7.03 -6.88
C THR A 31 -0.03 7.14 -6.10
N VAL A 32 0.58 8.33 -6.09
CA VAL A 32 1.75 8.59 -5.25
C VAL A 32 1.32 8.25 -3.83
N PRO A 33 1.98 7.29 -3.17
CA PRO A 33 1.51 6.86 -1.86
C PRO A 33 1.67 8.01 -0.86
N ASP A 34 0.66 8.16 0.00
CA ASP A 34 0.62 9.16 1.07
C ASP A 34 1.75 8.89 2.10
N ASP A 35 2.12 7.61 2.28
CA ASP A 35 3.25 7.18 3.10
C ASP A 35 4.40 6.61 2.23
N PRO A 36 5.63 7.15 2.31
CA PRO A 36 6.74 6.62 1.55
C PRO A 36 7.13 5.18 1.96
N LEU A 37 6.73 4.72 3.14
CA LEU A 37 6.92 3.34 3.56
C LEU A 37 6.02 2.35 2.81
N ASP A 38 4.94 2.79 2.15
CA ASP A 38 4.11 1.92 1.32
C ASP A 38 4.82 1.50 0.02
N VAL A 39 5.85 2.24 -0.40
CA VAL A 39 6.68 1.91 -1.56
C VAL A 39 7.71 0.82 -1.25
N PHE A 40 8.15 0.74 0.01
CA PHE A 40 9.29 -0.09 0.40
C PHE A 40 8.89 -1.24 1.32
N THR A 41 9.59 -2.36 1.23
CA THR A 41 9.42 -3.43 2.22
C THR A 41 10.03 -3.00 3.54
N TRP A 42 9.23 -2.96 4.61
CA TRP A 42 9.70 -2.59 5.93
C TRP A 42 9.13 -3.48 7.04
N LYS A 43 9.80 -3.47 8.20
CA LYS A 43 9.38 -4.22 9.39
C LYS A 43 9.79 -3.49 10.66
N LEU A 44 8.86 -3.39 11.62
CA LEU A 44 9.13 -2.97 12.99
C LEU A 44 9.27 -4.21 13.89
N ASN A 45 10.30 -4.23 14.73
CA ASN A 45 10.52 -5.27 15.73
C ASN A 45 10.69 -4.60 17.10
N TYR A 46 10.11 -5.21 18.13
CA TYR A 46 10.38 -4.82 19.51
C TYR A 46 11.34 -5.82 20.14
N ARG A 47 12.44 -5.33 20.72
CA ARG A 47 13.44 -6.12 21.43
C ARG A 47 13.38 -5.76 22.93
N PRO A 48 12.84 -6.64 23.79
CA PRO A 48 12.90 -6.42 25.23
C PRO A 48 14.36 -6.50 25.71
N VAL A 49 14.78 -5.56 26.56
CA VAL A 49 16.19 -5.45 27.00
C VAL A 49 16.39 -5.84 28.47
N SER A 50 15.32 -6.10 29.23
CA SER A 50 15.42 -6.73 30.55
C SER A 50 14.06 -7.24 31.05
N ALA A 51 14.04 -7.86 32.22
CA ALA A 51 12.84 -8.27 32.94
C ALA A 51 11.94 -7.10 33.41
N PHE A 52 12.38 -5.84 33.28
CA PHE A 52 11.70 -4.65 33.82
C PHE A 52 10.93 -3.83 32.79
N ALA A 53 10.26 -4.48 31.83
CA ALA A 53 9.39 -3.86 30.82
C ALA A 53 10.04 -2.77 29.93
N ASN A 54 11.36 -2.61 29.98
CA ASN A 54 12.11 -1.74 29.09
C ASN A 54 12.57 -2.53 27.85
N GLY A 55 12.42 -1.92 26.68
CA GLY A 55 12.86 -2.48 25.41
C GLY A 55 13.10 -1.41 24.37
N HIS A 56 13.70 -1.83 23.25
CA HIS A 56 13.96 -0.96 22.12
C HIS A 56 13.14 -1.41 20.92
N TYR A 57 12.67 -0.43 20.16
CA TYR A 57 12.10 -0.65 18.85
C TYR A 57 13.21 -0.61 17.81
N GLU A 58 13.13 -1.47 16.82
CA GLU A 58 14.01 -1.52 15.66
C GLU A 58 13.14 -1.58 14.42
N ALA A 59 13.23 -0.59 13.54
CA ALA A 59 12.64 -0.65 12.22
C ALA A 59 13.71 -0.89 11.17
N ARG A 60 13.37 -1.74 10.21
CA ARG A 60 14.16 -2.05 9.03
C ARG A 60 13.33 -1.67 7.81
N VAL A 61 13.94 -0.98 6.85
CA VAL A 61 13.37 -0.72 5.53
C VAL A 61 14.37 -1.13 4.45
N ILE A 62 13.88 -1.76 3.39
CA ILE A 62 14.66 -2.22 2.25
C ILE A 62 14.42 -1.25 1.09
N ILE A 63 15.48 -0.58 0.65
CA ILE A 63 15.47 0.47 -0.37
C ILE A 63 16.40 0.01 -1.50
N GLY A 64 15.83 -0.56 -2.56
CA GLY A 64 16.60 -1.23 -3.60
C GLY A 64 17.43 -2.37 -3.00
N GLU A 65 18.75 -2.34 -3.22
CA GLU A 65 19.70 -3.30 -2.65
C GLU A 65 20.17 -2.94 -1.22
N ASN A 66 19.80 -1.77 -0.71
CA ASN A 66 20.24 -1.28 0.59
C ASN A 66 19.22 -1.62 1.69
N THR A 67 19.72 -1.99 2.87
CA THR A 67 18.89 -2.16 4.07
C THR A 67 19.23 -1.05 5.07
N VAL A 68 18.24 -0.24 5.42
CA VAL A 68 18.37 0.80 6.45
C VAL A 68 17.73 0.32 7.74
N ILE A 69 18.45 0.45 8.85
CA ILE A 69 17.99 0.06 10.19
C ILE A 69 18.04 1.27 11.11
N ARG A 70 16.98 1.48 11.88
CA ARG A 70 16.89 2.50 12.94
C ARG A 70 16.36 1.86 14.21
N SER A 71 16.90 2.28 15.34
CA SER A 71 16.48 1.80 16.66
C SER A 71 16.21 2.97 17.59
N GLY A 72 15.28 2.78 18.52
CA GLY A 72 14.84 3.84 19.42
C GLY A 72 14.07 3.29 20.61
N THR A 73 13.57 4.20 21.45
CA THR A 73 12.85 3.84 22.68
C THR A 73 11.34 3.72 22.46
N THR A 74 10.80 4.37 21.44
CA THR A 74 9.38 4.33 21.09
C THR A 74 9.15 3.93 19.64
N ALA A 75 8.03 3.27 19.36
CA ALA A 75 7.68 2.89 18.00
C ALA A 75 7.53 4.12 17.08
N ALA A 76 6.89 5.19 17.58
CA ALA A 76 6.63 6.40 16.80
C ALA A 76 7.93 7.11 16.36
N GLU A 77 8.90 7.23 17.26
CA GLU A 77 10.23 7.78 16.96
C GLU A 77 10.90 6.97 15.83
N VAL A 78 10.92 5.65 15.99
CA VAL A 78 11.60 4.76 15.04
C VAL A 78 10.91 4.74 13.68
N ILE A 79 9.57 4.73 13.65
CA ILE A 79 8.78 4.84 12.40
C ILE A 79 9.06 6.18 11.72
N GLY A 80 9.06 7.29 12.46
CA GLY A 80 9.37 8.61 11.91
C GLY A 80 10.76 8.65 11.26
N LEU A 81 11.77 8.06 11.92
CA LEU A 81 13.13 7.98 11.40
C LEU A 81 13.21 7.17 10.10
N ILE A 82 12.53 6.02 9.98
CA ILE A 82 12.56 5.24 8.74
C ILE A 82 11.73 5.87 7.63
N ARG A 83 10.62 6.53 7.96
CA ARG A 83 9.78 7.25 7.00
C ARG A 83 10.57 8.39 6.34
N GLU A 84 11.36 9.13 7.11
CA GLU A 84 12.24 10.17 6.56
C GLU A 84 13.31 9.59 5.62
N GLN A 85 13.87 8.42 5.94
CA GLN A 85 14.85 7.76 5.08
C GLN A 85 14.21 7.23 3.79
N ALA A 86 12.98 6.70 3.88
CA ALA A 86 12.19 6.28 2.74
C ALA A 86 11.84 7.46 1.82
N ALA A 87 11.39 8.58 2.38
CA ALA A 87 11.10 9.81 1.61
C ALA A 87 12.34 10.29 0.85
N LYS A 88 13.47 10.44 1.54
CA LYS A 88 14.75 10.85 0.94
C LYS A 88 15.25 9.90 -0.15
N ALA A 89 14.91 8.62 -0.05
CA ALA A 89 15.24 7.64 -1.08
C ALA A 89 14.29 7.73 -2.27
N LEU A 90 13.01 7.95 -2.03
CA LEU A 90 12.00 8.14 -3.07
C LEU A 90 12.32 9.37 -3.94
N GLU A 91 12.61 10.51 -3.30
CA GLU A 91 13.00 11.76 -3.99
C GLU A 91 14.21 11.57 -4.93
N LYS A 92 15.15 10.69 -4.56
CA LYS A 92 16.33 10.37 -5.38
C LYS A 92 16.03 9.43 -6.55
N ILE A 93 14.98 8.62 -6.46
CA ILE A 93 14.55 7.72 -7.54
C ILE A 93 13.74 8.50 -8.58
N GLU A 94 13.00 9.53 -8.15
CA GLU A 94 12.17 10.37 -9.01
C GLU A 94 12.94 11.52 -9.69
N SER A 95 14.18 11.80 -9.26
CA SER A 95 15.07 12.81 -9.84
C SER A 95 16.01 12.24 -10.90
#